data_AF-A0A849QQ46-F1
#
_entry.id   AF-A0A849QQ46-F1
#
_cell.length_a   1.000
_cell.length_b   1.000
_cell.length_c   1.000
_cell.angle_alpha   90.00
_cell.angle_beta   90.00
_cell.angle_gamma   90.00
#
_symmetry.space_group_name_H-M   'P 1'
#
loop_
_entity.id
_entity.type
_entity.pdbx_description
1 polymer ?
#
loop_
_entity_poly.entity_id
_entity_poly.type
_entity_poly.pdbx_seq_one_letter_code
_entity_poly.pdbx_strand_id
1 'polypeptide(L)'
;MEELVGIPFTYDYLPVGQDAQDIYEEPVEILVNLAREGEIDPWNIDIVEITDKFLHHIEELERMDLRISGRTLHYAAILLRMKSNILVEEPVIEDDSWIDDTDFFDVDDYPVPKPPVRRYSQRSVTLDELILELEKAEVVERRKTIRKKAR
;
A
#
# COMPACT_ATOMS: atom_id res chain seq x y z
N MET A 1 14.44 40.61 32.25
CA MET A 1 13.05 40.38 32.68
C MET A 1 12.19 41.14 31.71
N GLU A 2 11.47 40.55 30.76
CA GLU A 2 10.94 39.18 30.67
C GLU A 2 11.10 38.62 29.25
N GLU A 3 11.14 37.30 29.20
CA GLU A 3 11.22 36.42 28.05
C GLU A 3 9.78 35.91 27.80
N LEU A 4 9.28 35.93 26.56
CA LEU A 4 8.18 35.04 26.16
C LEU A 4 8.15 34.79 24.63
N VAL A 5 8.83 33.71 24.25
CA VAL A 5 8.37 32.62 23.35
C VAL A 5 7.76 32.98 21.99
N GLY A 6 8.57 32.81 20.94
CA GLY A 6 8.44 31.68 20.01
C GLY A 6 7.27 31.65 19.02
N ILE A 7 7.56 31.99 17.77
CA ILE A 7 7.29 31.12 16.59
C ILE A 7 8.24 31.50 15.43
N PRO A 8 9.21 30.68 15.02
CA PRO A 8 9.79 30.75 13.68
C PRO A 8 9.19 29.64 12.80
N PHE A 9 9.22 29.86 11.48
CA PHE A 9 8.65 29.04 10.39
C PHE A 9 7.24 29.43 9.93
N THR A 10 7.09 30.67 9.47
CA THR A 10 6.17 30.93 8.36
C THR A 10 6.76 30.28 7.09
N TYR A 11 6.09 29.26 6.59
CA TYR A 11 6.37 28.55 5.34
C TYR A 11 6.00 29.40 4.12
N ASP A 12 6.62 30.58 3.98
CA ASP A 12 6.55 31.37 2.77
C ASP A 12 7.97 31.81 2.39
N TYR A 13 8.23 31.87 1.09
CA TYR A 13 9.51 32.11 0.40
C TYR A 13 10.35 30.88 0.05
N LEU A 14 9.87 30.11 -0.94
CA LEU A 14 10.73 29.64 -2.01
C LEU A 14 10.13 30.00 -3.38
N PRO A 15 10.94 30.56 -4.31
CA PRO A 15 10.47 30.90 -5.64
C PRO A 15 10.46 29.69 -6.57
N VAL A 16 9.34 29.56 -7.28
CA VAL A 16 9.09 28.93 -8.58
C VAL A 16 10.28 28.23 -9.27
N GLY A 17 10.14 26.90 -9.38
CA GLY A 17 10.71 26.02 -10.38
C GLY A 17 9.79 24.80 -10.54
N GLN A 18 8.69 24.98 -11.29
CA GLN A 18 7.63 23.98 -11.56
C GLN A 18 8.12 22.89 -12.52
N ASP A 19 9.07 22.06 -12.10
CA ASP A 19 9.64 21.07 -13.03
C ASP A 19 10.13 19.82 -12.33
N ALA A 20 10.66 19.93 -11.11
CA ALA A 20 11.25 18.81 -10.40
C ALA A 20 10.32 18.30 -9.29
N GLN A 21 9.85 19.19 -8.40
CA GLN A 21 9.05 18.81 -7.22
C GLN A 21 7.72 18.16 -7.59
N ASP A 22 7.03 18.65 -8.63
CA ASP A 22 5.80 18.03 -9.13
C ASP A 22 6.02 16.56 -9.58
N ILE A 23 7.19 16.25 -10.16
CA ILE A 23 7.56 14.86 -10.55
C ILE A 23 7.89 14.01 -9.31
N TYR A 24 8.37 14.64 -8.23
CA TYR A 24 8.64 13.93 -6.98
C TYR A 24 7.39 13.66 -6.15
N GLU A 25 6.36 14.49 -6.28
CA GLU A 25 5.12 14.40 -5.51
C GLU A 25 3.98 13.72 -6.27
N GLU A 26 4.05 13.60 -7.61
CA GLU A 26 3.01 12.98 -8.48
C GLU A 26 2.33 11.72 -7.89
N PRO A 27 3.04 10.63 -7.50
CA PRO A 27 2.36 9.44 -7.01
C PRO A 27 1.69 9.63 -5.65
N VAL A 28 2.25 10.48 -4.79
CA VAL A 28 1.66 10.81 -3.49
C VAL A 28 0.45 11.70 -3.68
N GLU A 29 0.53 12.64 -4.62
CA GLU A 29 -0.57 13.52 -5.01
C GLU A 29 -1.77 12.71 -5.50
N ILE A 30 -1.57 11.68 -6.34
CA ILE A 30 -2.65 10.78 -6.76
C ILE A 30 -3.32 10.13 -5.54
N LEU A 31 -2.54 9.54 -4.62
CA LEU A 31 -3.09 8.88 -3.43
C LEU A 31 -3.86 9.87 -2.52
N VAL A 32 -3.33 11.07 -2.34
CA VAL A 32 -3.98 12.12 -1.55
C VAL A 32 -5.24 12.63 -2.23
N ASN A 33 -5.25 12.78 -3.56
CA ASN A 33 -6.42 13.22 -4.29
C ASN A 33 -7.55 12.19 -4.21
N LEU A 34 -7.25 10.88 -4.29
CA LEU A 34 -8.24 9.83 -4.00
C LEU A 34 -8.87 9.99 -2.61
N ALA A 35 -8.08 10.33 -1.59
CA ALA A 35 -8.62 10.56 -0.25
C ALA A 35 -9.44 11.85 -0.16
N ARG A 36 -9.00 12.94 -0.82
CA ARG A 36 -9.71 14.23 -0.84
C ARG A 36 -11.05 14.14 -1.56
N GLU A 37 -11.12 13.37 -2.64
CA GLU A 37 -12.34 13.13 -3.42
C GLU A 37 -13.32 12.20 -2.70
N GLY A 38 -12.90 11.59 -1.58
CA GLY A 38 -13.70 10.65 -0.81
C GLY A 38 -13.77 9.26 -1.43
N GLU A 39 -12.91 8.98 -2.42
CA GLU A 39 -12.76 7.67 -3.02
C GLU A 39 -12.16 6.67 -2.02
N ILE A 40 -11.29 7.10 -1.10
CA ILE A 40 -10.72 6.21 -0.08
C ILE A 40 -10.81 6.84 1.32
N ASP A 41 -10.92 6.00 2.36
CA ASP A 41 -10.82 6.45 3.76
C ASP A 41 -9.34 6.53 4.18
N PRO A 42 -8.81 7.72 4.51
CA PRO A 42 -7.41 7.88 4.89
C PRO A 42 -7.03 7.21 6.21
N TRP A 43 -8.01 6.89 7.07
CA TRP A 43 -7.78 6.23 8.36
C TRP A 43 -7.84 4.71 8.28
N ASN A 44 -8.46 4.18 7.24
CA ASN A 44 -8.66 2.75 7.03
C ASN A 44 -8.58 2.40 5.55
N ILE A 45 -7.35 2.21 5.07
CA ILE A 45 -7.10 1.89 3.67
C ILE A 45 -7.28 0.40 3.41
N ASP A 46 -8.13 0.10 2.42
CA ASP A 46 -8.11 -1.17 1.72
C ASP A 46 -7.10 -1.12 0.56
N ILE A 47 -6.05 -1.95 0.65
CA ILE A 47 -5.01 -2.07 -0.37
C ILE A 47 -5.59 -2.54 -1.71
N VAL A 48 -6.62 -3.39 -1.69
CA VAL A 48 -7.26 -3.90 -2.91
C VAL A 48 -7.92 -2.76 -3.66
N GLU A 49 -8.72 -1.96 -2.95
CA GLU A 49 -9.46 -0.82 -3.49
C GLU A 49 -8.52 0.30 -3.96
N ILE A 50 -7.59 0.74 -3.11
CA ILE A 50 -6.69 1.85 -3.46
C ILE A 50 -5.81 1.51 -4.66
N THR A 51 -5.40 0.24 -4.81
CA THR A 51 -4.61 -0.20 -5.96
C THR A 51 -5.41 -0.06 -7.25
N ASP A 52 -6.69 -0.48 -7.26
CA ASP A 52 -7.52 -0.37 -8.46
C ASP A 52 -7.76 1.09 -8.84
N LYS A 53 -8.05 1.94 -7.86
CA LYS A 53 -8.28 3.37 -8.10
C LYS A 53 -7.01 4.10 -8.56
N PHE A 54 -5.87 3.76 -7.96
CA PHE A 54 -4.58 4.30 -8.38
C PHE A 54 -4.25 3.94 -9.83
N LEU A 55 -4.46 2.68 -10.22
CA LEU A 55 -4.27 2.22 -11.60
C LEU A 55 -5.25 2.89 -12.57
N HIS A 56 -6.51 3.04 -12.17
CA HIS A 56 -7.51 3.73 -12.99
C HIS A 56 -7.10 5.17 -13.29
N HIS A 57 -6.64 5.89 -12.27
CA HIS A 57 -6.18 7.27 -12.42
C HIS A 57 -4.95 7.36 -13.34
N ILE A 58 -4.01 6.41 -13.22
CA ILE A 58 -2.87 6.31 -14.15
C ILE A 58 -3.34 6.11 -15.59
N GLU A 59 -4.29 5.22 -15.84
CA GLU A 59 -4.82 5.00 -17.19
C GLU A 59 -5.52 6.24 -17.76
N GLU A 60 -6.23 6.99 -16.93
CA GLU A 60 -6.84 8.26 -17.34
C GLU A 60 -5.78 9.29 -17.73
N LEU A 61 -4.70 9.38 -16.93
CA LEU A 61 -3.55 10.21 -17.25
C LEU A 61 -2.92 9.77 -18.58
N GLU A 62 -2.66 8.47 -18.82
CA GLU A 62 -2.09 7.97 -20.09
C GLU A 62 -2.91 8.34 -21.31
N ARG A 63 -4.25 8.33 -21.19
CA ARG A 63 -5.16 8.69 -22.29
C ARG A 63 -5.10 10.18 -22.61
N MET A 64 -4.78 11.02 -21.63
CA MET A 64 -4.74 12.49 -21.77
C MET A 64 -3.32 13.01 -22.09
N ASP A 65 -2.27 12.41 -21.52
CA ASP A 65 -0.85 12.73 -21.73
C ASP A 65 0.04 11.52 -21.38
N LEU A 66 1.00 11.15 -22.23
CA LEU A 66 1.85 9.95 -22.06
C LEU A 66 3.00 10.14 -21.04
N ARG A 67 2.98 11.24 -20.28
CA ARG A 67 4.03 11.56 -19.31
C ARG A 67 3.64 11.02 -17.94
N ILE A 68 4.01 9.77 -17.66
CA ILE A 68 4.01 9.21 -16.30
C ILE A 68 5.45 9.09 -15.80
N SER A 69 5.69 9.50 -14.55
CA SER A 69 7.02 9.30 -13.97
C SER A 69 7.31 7.82 -13.69
N GLY A 70 8.58 7.44 -13.79
CA GLY A 70 9.02 6.09 -13.41
C GLY A 70 8.77 5.77 -11.93
N ARG A 71 8.60 6.78 -11.06
CA ARG A 71 8.24 6.59 -9.65
C ARG A 71 6.79 6.15 -9.51
N THR A 72 5.88 6.75 -10.27
CA THR A 72 4.46 6.38 -10.28
C THR A 72 4.25 4.95 -10.74
N LEU A 73 4.92 4.53 -11.82
CA LEU A 73 4.93 3.13 -12.25
C LEU A 73 5.54 2.19 -11.20
N HIS A 74 6.56 2.65 -10.47
CA HIS A 74 7.15 1.88 -9.38
C HIS A 74 6.16 1.69 -8.22
N TYR A 75 5.43 2.74 -7.83
CA TYR A 75 4.42 2.67 -6.78
C TYR A 75 3.27 1.74 -7.19
N ALA A 76 2.81 1.82 -8.44
CA ALA A 76 1.84 0.88 -9.00
C ALA A 76 2.31 -0.58 -8.84
N ALA A 77 3.57 -0.88 -9.17
CA ALA A 77 4.12 -2.21 -9.01
C ALA A 77 4.19 -2.69 -7.54
N ILE A 78 4.51 -1.79 -6.60
CA ILE A 78 4.53 -2.12 -5.17
C ILE A 78 3.11 -2.39 -4.66
N LEU A 79 2.14 -1.53 -5.01
CA LEU A 79 0.73 -1.69 -4.66
C LEU A 79 0.17 -3.01 -5.20
N LEU A 80 0.43 -3.33 -6.48
CA LEU A 80 0.06 -4.61 -7.09
C LEU A 80 0.66 -5.81 -6.34
N ARG A 81 1.93 -5.72 -5.93
CA ARG A 81 2.57 -6.76 -5.12
C ARG A 81 1.89 -6.92 -3.76
N MET A 82 1.55 -5.82 -3.08
CA MET A 82 0.84 -5.85 -1.80
C MET A 82 -0.55 -6.48 -1.97
N LYS A 83 -1.31 -6.05 -2.98
CA LYS A 83 -2.62 -6.62 -3.34
C LYS A 83 -2.54 -8.13 -3.60
N SER A 84 -1.55 -8.58 -4.39
CA SER A 84 -1.34 -10.00 -4.67
C SER A 84 -1.06 -10.81 -3.40
N ASN A 85 -0.29 -10.28 -2.45
CA ASN A 85 -0.02 -11.00 -1.21
C ASN A 85 -1.30 -11.18 -0.38
N ILE A 86 -2.11 -10.12 -0.28
CA ILE A 86 -3.38 -10.16 0.46
C ILE A 86 -4.32 -11.22 -0.14
N LEU A 87 -4.49 -11.23 -1.47
CA LEU A 87 -5.34 -12.20 -2.15
C LEU A 87 -4.85 -13.65 -2.04
N VAL A 88 -3.55 -13.86 -1.84
CA VAL A 88 -2.97 -15.21 -1.66
C VAL A 88 -3.07 -15.67 -0.19
N GLU A 89 -3.05 -14.73 0.76
CA GLU A 89 -3.13 -15.01 2.19
C GLU A 89 -4.55 -15.17 2.72
N GLU A 90 -5.57 -14.71 2.00
CA GLU A 90 -6.95 -15.10 2.29
C GLU A 90 -7.06 -16.63 2.21
N PRO A 91 -7.31 -17.32 3.35
CA PRO A 91 -7.51 -18.75 3.28
C PRO A 91 -8.72 -18.95 2.38
N VAL A 92 -8.52 -19.66 1.26
CA VAL A 92 -9.62 -20.33 0.58
C VAL A 92 -10.35 -21.07 1.68
N ILE A 93 -11.52 -20.56 2.06
CA ILE A 93 -12.43 -21.29 2.93
C ILE A 93 -12.77 -22.50 2.07
N GLU A 94 -12.05 -23.60 2.27
CA GLU A 94 -12.49 -24.91 1.81
C GLU A 94 -13.88 -25.05 2.41
N ASP A 95 -14.88 -24.91 1.55
CA ASP A 95 -16.27 -25.15 1.85
C ASP A 95 -16.30 -26.60 2.36
N ASP A 96 -16.36 -26.74 3.68
CA ASP A 96 -16.46 -28.02 4.38
C ASP A 96 -17.88 -28.51 4.06
N SER A 97 -18.04 -29.03 2.84
CA SER A 97 -19.24 -29.70 2.40
C SER A 97 -19.35 -30.91 3.30
N TRP A 98 -20.14 -30.75 4.36
CA TRP A 98 -20.53 -31.77 5.32
C TRP A 98 -20.69 -33.11 4.61
N ILE A 99 -19.68 -33.96 4.73
CA ILE A 99 -19.79 -35.36 4.32
C ILE A 99 -20.68 -35.98 5.40
N ASP A 100 -21.91 -36.27 4.98
CA ASP A 100 -22.97 -36.91 5.76
C ASP A 100 -22.41 -38.14 6.49
N ASP A 101 -22.61 -38.15 7.80
CA ASP A 101 -22.26 -39.24 8.70
C ASP A 101 -22.78 -40.57 8.13
N THR A 102 -21.93 -41.59 8.07
CA THR A 102 -22.17 -42.98 8.54
C THR A 102 -21.18 -43.90 7.83
N ASP A 103 -20.02 -44.16 8.47
CA ASP A 103 -19.43 -45.49 8.65
C ASP A 103 -17.90 -45.41 8.92
N PHE A 104 -17.47 -46.11 9.97
CA PHE A 104 -16.09 -46.37 10.43
C PHE A 104 -15.33 -45.25 11.18
N PHE A 105 -15.31 -45.35 12.52
CA PHE A 105 -14.27 -44.73 13.34
C PHE A 105 -13.06 -45.68 13.42
N ASP A 106 -12.06 -45.50 12.55
CA ASP A 106 -10.73 -46.09 12.72
C ASP A 106 -9.94 -45.30 13.79
N VAL A 107 -9.06 -45.94 14.56
CA VAL A 107 -8.27 -45.29 15.65
C VAL A 107 -7.32 -44.21 15.11
N ASP A 108 -7.03 -44.24 13.81
CA ASP A 108 -6.24 -43.22 13.11
C ASP A 108 -7.02 -41.93 12.79
N ASP A 109 -8.34 -41.89 13.05
CA ASP A 109 -9.23 -40.78 12.71
C ASP A 109 -9.42 -39.75 13.85
N TYR A 110 -8.46 -39.71 14.79
CA TYR A 110 -8.49 -38.75 15.87
C TYR A 110 -8.30 -37.33 15.28
N PRO A 111 -9.28 -36.41 15.46
CA PRO A 111 -9.16 -35.08 14.88
C PRO A 111 -7.97 -34.36 15.51
N VAL A 112 -6.93 -34.15 14.71
CA VAL A 112 -5.77 -33.37 15.11
C VAL A 112 -6.28 -31.97 15.47
N PRO A 113 -6.02 -31.45 16.69
CA PRO A 113 -6.40 -30.10 17.03
C PRO A 113 -5.79 -29.13 16.00
N LYS A 114 -6.64 -28.44 15.23
CA LYS A 114 -6.16 -27.44 14.28
C LYS A 114 -5.30 -26.44 15.06
N PRO A 115 -4.07 -26.14 14.63
CA PRO A 115 -3.23 -25.17 15.31
C PRO A 115 -4.01 -23.87 15.51
N PRO A 116 -3.81 -23.16 16.64
CA PRO A 116 -4.56 -21.95 16.92
C PRO A 116 -4.36 -20.99 15.76
N VAL A 117 -5.46 -20.62 15.11
CA VAL A 117 -5.47 -19.65 14.02
C VAL A 117 -4.82 -18.39 14.56
N ARG A 118 -3.67 -18.01 13.99
CA ARG A 118 -3.02 -16.74 14.33
C ARG A 118 -4.02 -15.64 13.98
N ARG A 119 -4.59 -15.02 15.02
CA ARG A 119 -5.28 -13.75 14.86
C ARG A 119 -4.22 -12.71 14.59
N TYR A 120 -3.95 -12.44 13.32
CA TYR A 120 -3.21 -11.24 12.95
C TYR A 120 -4.09 -10.06 13.37
N SER A 121 -3.55 -9.15 14.17
CA SER A 121 -4.21 -7.88 14.43
C SER A 121 -4.29 -7.18 13.08
N GLN A 122 -5.46 -7.21 12.43
CA GLN A 122 -5.75 -6.45 11.22
C GLN A 122 -5.82 -4.96 11.58
N ARG A 123 -4.70 -4.38 12.02
CA ARG A 123 -4.63 -2.94 12.20
C ARG A 123 -4.84 -2.33 10.83
N SER A 124 -5.88 -1.52 10.72
CA SER A 124 -6.16 -0.71 9.55
C SER A 124 -4.94 0.17 9.27
N VAL A 125 -4.40 0.10 8.06
CA VAL A 125 -3.28 0.92 7.62
C VAL A 125 -3.83 2.32 7.28
N THR A 126 -3.15 3.37 7.74
CA THR A 126 -3.50 4.76 7.38
C THR A 126 -2.80 5.19 6.09
N LEU A 127 -3.28 6.25 5.46
CA LEU A 127 -2.66 6.82 4.25
C LEU A 127 -1.22 7.22 4.46
N ASP A 128 -0.92 7.88 5.57
CA ASP A 128 0.43 8.30 5.92
C ASP A 128 1.36 7.10 6.10
N GLU A 129 0.87 6.02 6.73
CA GLU A 129 1.63 4.79 6.92
C GLU A 129 1.91 4.11 5.58
N LEU A 130 0.91 4.01 4.70
CA LEU A 130 1.07 3.45 3.37
C LEU A 130 2.09 4.25 2.54
N ILE A 131 1.97 5.57 2.50
CA ILE A 131 2.92 6.43 1.77
C ILE A 131 4.35 6.20 2.28
N LEU A 132 4.52 6.17 3.61
CA LEU A 132 5.81 5.95 4.24
C LEU A 132 6.37 4.55 3.95
N GLU A 133 5.53 3.52 3.81
CA GLU A 133 5.96 2.20 3.35
C GLU A 133 6.40 2.18 1.88
N LEU A 134 5.65 2.86 1.01
CA LEU A 134 5.99 2.99 -0.42
C LEU A 134 7.32 3.72 -0.61
N GLU A 135 7.56 4.80 0.13
CA GLU A 135 8.84 5.52 0.13
C GLU A 135 10.00 4.63 0.63
N LYS A 136 9.79 3.89 1.72
CA LYS A 136 10.79 2.95 2.25
C LYS A 136 11.14 1.88 1.21
N ALA A 137 10.13 1.34 0.51
CA ALA A 137 10.33 0.35 -0.54
C ALA A 137 11.18 0.91 -1.69
N GLU A 138 10.92 2.15 -2.11
CA GLU A 138 11.72 2.83 -3.14
C GLU A 138 13.20 2.98 -2.73
N VAL A 139 13.47 3.38 -1.48
CA VAL A 139 14.85 3.53 -0.97
C VAL A 139 15.61 2.21 -0.95
N VAL A 140 14.93 1.12 -0.61
CA VAL A 140 15.53 -0.23 -0.61
C VAL A 140 15.92 -0.65 -2.03
N GLU A 141 15.06 -0.40 -3.01
CA GLU A 141 15.36 -0.71 -4.41
C GLU A 141 16.51 0.13 -4.97
N ARG A 142 16.60 1.42 -4.62
CA ARG A 142 17.77 2.26 -4.99
C ARG A 142 19.08 1.70 -4.43
N ARG A 143 19.08 1.16 -3.21
CA ARG A 143 20.29 0.56 -2.61
C ARG A 143 20.74 -0.71 -3.34
N LYS A 144 19.79 -1.53 -3.83
CA LYS A 144 20.12 -2.77 -4.57
C LYS A 144 20.76 -2.46 -5.93
N THR A 145 20.23 -1.47 -6.65
CA THR A 145 20.77 -1.10 -7.97
C THR A 145 22.20 -0.56 -7.88
N ILE A 146 22.51 0.25 -6.86
CA ILE A 146 23.87 0.76 -6.61
C ILE A 146 24.86 -0.38 -6.33
N ARG A 147 24.48 -1.34 -5.48
CA ARG A 147 25.34 -2.49 -5.14
C ARG A 147 25.62 -3.41 -6.33
N LYS A 148 24.64 -3.58 -7.22
CA LYS A 148 24.78 -4.44 -8.41
C LYS A 148 25.67 -3.79 -9.48
N LYS A 149 25.75 -2.46 -9.51
CA LYS A 149 26.59 -1.68 -10.44
C LYS A 149 28.04 -1.52 -9.97
N ALA A 150 28.28 -1.73 -8.68
CA ALA A 150 29.61 -1.72 -8.06
C ALA A 150 30.34 -3.08 -8.12
N ARG A 151 29.76 -4.07 -8.80
CA ARG A 151 30.26 -5.43 -8.94
C ARG A 151 30.42 -5.77 -10.41
#